data_AF-A0A2S5TE31-F1
#
_entry.id   AF-A0A2S5TE31-F1
#
_cell.length_a   1.000
_cell.length_b   1.000
_cell.length_c   1.000
_cell.angle_alpha   90.00
_cell.angle_beta   90.00
_cell.angle_gamma   90.00
#
_symmetry.space_group_name_H-M   'P 1'
#
loop_
_entity.id
_entity.type
_entity.pdbx_description
1 polymer ?
#
loop_
_entity_poly.entity_id
_entity_poly.type
_entity_poly.pdbx_seq_one_letter_code
_entity_poly.pdbx_strand_id
1 'polypeptide(L)'
;MTATIVLHLPAHRATALKLQPQEPEAARAYDRNIAGYLEFLKDEAQRAGYAVAADQKDFGPVFSIEEDDHASKRAAHAWLGNLPDIWNWMPAATPR
;
A
#
# COMPACT_ATOMS: atom_id res chain seq x y z
N MET A 1 9.43 -19.11 6.62
CA MET A 1 8.07 -18.56 6.55
C MET A 1 8.13 -17.33 5.65
N THR A 2 7.02 -16.93 5.04
CA THR A 2 6.94 -15.77 4.15
C THR A 2 6.21 -14.65 4.87
N ALA A 3 6.87 -13.49 5.02
CA ALA A 3 6.25 -12.35 5.66
C ALA A 3 5.00 -11.88 4.89
N THR A 4 3.90 -11.68 5.62
CA THR A 4 2.63 -11.17 5.06
C THR A 4 2.42 -9.73 5.49
N ILE A 5 2.24 -8.84 4.50
CA ILE A 5 2.01 -7.41 4.70
C ILE A 5 0.51 -7.16 4.53
N VAL A 6 -0.15 -6.66 5.58
CA VAL A 6 -1.58 -6.36 5.56
C VAL A 6 -1.77 -4.85 5.47
N LEU A 7 -2.35 -4.37 4.36
CA LEU A 7 -2.68 -2.96 4.18
C LEU A 7 -4.07 -2.66 4.77
N HIS A 8 -4.13 -1.71 5.70
CA HIS A 8 -5.37 -1.30 6.36
C HIS A 8 -6.04 -0.19 5.54
N LEU A 9 -6.98 -0.54 4.66
CA LEU A 9 -7.45 0.37 3.59
C LEU A 9 -8.05 1.69 4.08
N PRO A 10 -8.90 1.71 5.12
CA PRO A 10 -9.41 2.97 5.66
C PRO A 10 -8.30 3.87 6.24
N ALA A 11 -7.35 3.28 6.98
CA ALA A 11 -6.23 4.01 7.57
C ALA A 11 -5.26 4.52 6.49
N HIS A 12 -4.97 3.70 5.48
CA HIS A 12 -4.16 4.06 4.32
C HIS A 12 -4.81 5.21 3.53
N ARG A 13 -6.11 5.13 3.26
CA ARG A 13 -6.88 6.20 2.60
C ARG A 13 -6.80 7.51 3.38
N ALA A 14 -7.08 7.48 4.68
CA ALA A 14 -7.03 8.68 5.51
C ALA A 14 -5.63 9.31 5.52
N THR A 15 -4.58 8.49 5.54
CA THR A 15 -3.19 8.97 5.51
C THR A 15 -2.80 9.52 4.14
N ALA A 16 -3.16 8.82 3.05
CA ALA A 16 -2.91 9.27 1.69
C ALA A 16 -3.58 10.62 1.40
N LEU A 17 -4.80 10.84 1.89
CA LEU A 17 -5.52 12.10 1.68
C LEU A 17 -4.98 13.27 2.53
N LYS A 18 -4.32 13.01 3.66
CA LYS A 18 -3.59 14.06 4.41
C LYS A 18 -2.43 14.65 3.61
N LEU A 19 -1.85 13.89 2.68
CA LEU A 19 -0.79 14.36 1.78
C LEU A 19 -1.34 15.22 0.63
N GLN A 20 -2.65 15.19 0.38
CA GLN A 20 -3.35 15.95 -0.66
C GLN A 20 -4.52 16.78 -0.08
N PRO A 21 -4.27 17.67 0.89
CA PRO A 21 -5.32 18.27 1.72
C PRO A 21 -6.26 19.24 0.98
N GLN A 22 -5.94 19.64 -0.26
CA GLN A 22 -6.69 20.68 -1.00
C GLN A 22 -7.36 20.18 -2.29
N GLU A 23 -7.38 18.89 -2.56
CA GLU A 23 -7.94 18.35 -3.80
C GLU A 23 -9.15 17.44 -3.55
N PRO A 24 -10.38 17.94 -3.78
CA PRO A 24 -11.58 17.09 -3.76
C PRO A 24 -11.50 15.90 -4.72
N GLU A 25 -10.69 16.03 -5.78
CA GLU A 25 -10.42 14.98 -6.75
C GLU A 25 -9.49 13.89 -6.21
N ALA A 26 -8.66 14.18 -5.20
CA ALA A 26 -7.73 13.22 -4.62
C ALA A 26 -8.48 12.02 -4.03
N ALA A 27 -9.59 12.24 -3.31
CA ALA A 27 -10.42 11.15 -2.79
C ALA A 27 -10.92 10.22 -3.90
N ARG A 28 -11.43 10.81 -5.00
CA ARG A 28 -11.92 10.04 -6.16
C ARG A 28 -10.77 9.35 -6.90
N ALA A 29 -9.63 10.02 -7.04
CA ALA A 29 -8.45 9.46 -7.68
C ALA A 29 -7.91 8.26 -6.89
N TYR A 30 -7.80 8.38 -5.57
CA TYR A 30 -7.45 7.28 -4.68
C TYR A 30 -8.42 6.11 -4.84
N ASP A 31 -9.73 6.37 -4.70
CA ASP A 31 -10.75 5.31 -4.70
C ASP A 31 -10.81 4.57 -6.05
N ARG A 32 -10.53 5.26 -7.17
CA ARG A 32 -10.43 4.64 -8.50
C ARG A 32 -9.18 3.78 -8.71
N ASN A 33 -8.08 4.11 -8.03
CA ASN A 33 -6.77 3.53 -8.30
C ASN A 33 -6.32 2.51 -7.24
N ILE A 34 -6.93 2.50 -6.05
CA ILE A 34 -6.52 1.62 -4.94
C ILE A 34 -6.55 0.13 -5.30
N ALA A 35 -7.51 -0.32 -6.11
CA ALA A 35 -7.57 -1.72 -6.55
C ALA A 35 -6.36 -2.10 -7.41
N GLY A 36 -6.02 -1.30 -8.41
CA GLY A 36 -4.85 -1.54 -9.25
C GLY A 36 -3.53 -1.39 -8.47
N TYR A 37 -3.49 -0.48 -7.50
CA TYR A 37 -2.31 -0.33 -6.64
C TYR A 37 -2.09 -1.59 -5.79
N LEU A 38 -3.15 -2.18 -5.25
CA LEU A 38 -3.07 -3.45 -4.52
C LEU A 38 -2.60 -4.61 -5.40
N GLU A 39 -3.02 -4.66 -6.66
CA GLU A 39 -2.54 -5.67 -7.63
C GLU A 39 -1.05 -5.49 -7.88
N PHE A 40 -0.60 -4.26 -8.15
CA PHE A 40 0.82 -3.94 -8.26
C PHE A 40 1.62 -4.38 -7.04
N LEU A 41 1.16 -4.04 -5.82
CA LEU A 41 1.85 -4.44 -4.59
C LEU A 41 1.92 -5.97 -4.43
N LYS A 42 0.87 -6.70 -4.82
CA LYS A 42 0.85 -8.17 -4.78
C LYS A 42 1.85 -8.77 -5.76
N ASP A 43 1.92 -8.24 -6.98
CA ASP A 43 2.87 -8.70 -8.00
C ASP A 43 4.33 -8.46 -7.56
N GLU A 44 4.63 -7.26 -7.06
CA GLU A 44 5.96 -6.95 -6.53
C GLU A 44 6.30 -7.78 -5.29
N ALA A 45 5.33 -8.02 -4.40
CA ALA A 45 5.51 -8.86 -3.22
C ALA A 45 5.85 -10.28 -3.61
N GLN A 46 5.09 -10.86 -4.55
CA GLN A 46 5.32 -12.22 -5.02
C GLN A 46 6.73 -12.39 -5.62
N ARG A 47 7.21 -11.40 -6.39
CA ARG A 47 8.58 -11.38 -6.96
C ARG A 47 9.66 -11.33 -5.88
N ALA A 48 9.40 -10.61 -4.79
CA ALA A 48 10.31 -10.46 -3.66
C ALA A 48 10.18 -11.59 -2.61
N GLY A 49 9.25 -12.53 -2.79
CA GLY A 49 9.02 -13.63 -1.86
C GLY A 49 8.20 -13.24 -0.62
N TYR A 50 7.36 -12.20 -0.72
CA TYR A 50 6.41 -11.74 0.29
C TYR A 50 4.96 -11.98 -0.15
N ALA A 51 4.01 -11.81 0.78
CA ALA A 51 2.59 -11.75 0.48
C ALA A 51 2.00 -10.40 0.87
N VAL A 52 1.04 -9.91 0.09
CA VAL A 52 0.27 -8.69 0.41
C VAL A 52 -1.21 -9.02 0.50
N ALA A 53 -1.81 -8.65 1.62
CA ALA A 53 -3.25 -8.70 1.88
C ALA A 53 -3.77 -7.29 2.19
N ALA A 54 -5.09 -7.14 2.18
CA ALA A 54 -5.74 -5.89 2.57
C ALA A 54 -6.95 -6.20 3.47
N ASP A 55 -7.19 -5.32 4.43
CA ASP A 55 -8.35 -5.40 5.32
C ASP A 55 -9.07 -4.04 5.46
N GLN A 56 -10.10 -4.02 6.30
CA GLN A 56 -10.95 -2.85 6.56
C GLN A 56 -10.72 -2.25 7.95
N LYS A 57 -9.56 -2.48 8.56
CA LYS A 57 -9.23 -1.91 9.86
C LYS A 57 -9.03 -0.39 9.72
N ASP A 58 -9.69 0.39 10.58
CA ASP A 58 -9.70 1.85 10.53
C ASP A 58 -8.89 2.52 11.66
N PHE A 59 -8.23 1.72 12.50
CA PHE A 59 -7.41 2.19 13.60
C PHE A 59 -5.97 1.66 13.53
N GLY A 60 -5.02 2.50 13.96
CA GLY A 60 -3.61 2.14 14.05
C GLY A 60 -2.79 2.51 12.80
N PRO A 61 -1.69 1.78 12.51
CA PRO A 61 -0.82 2.07 11.37
C PRO A 61 -1.54 1.81 10.04
N VAL A 62 -0.96 2.28 8.93
CA VAL A 62 -1.50 2.04 7.58
C VAL A 62 -1.28 0.61 7.08
N PHE A 63 -0.33 -0.12 7.68
CA PHE A 63 -0.09 -1.54 7.42
C PHE A 63 0.43 -2.25 8.68
N SER A 64 0.33 -3.58 8.69
CA SER A 64 1.04 -4.48 9.60
C SER A 64 1.85 -5.51 8.83
N ILE A 65 2.88 -6.08 9.49
CA ILE A 65 3.67 -7.19 8.94
C ILE A 65 3.56 -8.36 9.92
N GLU A 66 2.99 -9.45 9.42
CA GLU A 66 2.86 -10.73 10.10
C GLU A 66 4.08 -11.59 9.74
N GLU A 67 5.05 -11.62 10.66
CA GLU A 67 6.27 -12.42 10.60
C GLU A 67 6.87 -12.45 12.01
N ASP A 68 7.33 -13.64 12.43
CA ASP A 68 7.91 -13.87 13.77
C ASP A 68 9.40 -13.55 13.78
N ASP A 69 10.09 -13.73 12.65
CA ASP A 69 11.51 -13.40 12.53
C ASP A 69 11.72 -11.89 12.36
N HIS A 70 12.42 -11.28 13.32
CA HIS A 70 12.69 -9.85 13.34
C HIS A 70 13.50 -9.37 12.12
N ALA A 71 14.43 -10.19 11.63
CA ALA A 71 15.23 -9.84 10.45
C ALA A 71 14.36 -9.80 9.19
N SER A 72 13.51 -10.82 8.99
CA SER A 72 12.55 -10.90 7.89
C SER A 72 11.51 -9.78 7.95
N LYS A 73 11.02 -9.44 9.14
CA LYS A 73 10.12 -8.29 9.34
C LYS A 73 10.77 -6.97 8.95
N ARG A 74 12.04 -6.77 9.31
CA ARG A 74 12.80 -5.57 8.93
C ARG A 74 13.05 -5.53 7.41
N ALA A 75 13.34 -6.66 6.79
CA ALA A 75 13.51 -6.76 5.34
C ALA A 75 12.21 -6.43 4.59
N ALA A 76 11.07 -6.96 5.04
CA ALA A 76 9.76 -6.64 4.48
C ALA A 76 9.40 -5.16 4.64
N HIS A 77 9.72 -4.55 5.80
CA HIS A 77 9.51 -3.12 6.02
C HIS A 77 10.40 -2.25 5.11
N ALA A 78 11.67 -2.63 4.93
CA ALA A 78 12.58 -1.92 4.04
C ALA A 78 12.15 -2.06 2.57
N TRP A 79 11.72 -3.26 2.17
CA TRP A 79 11.17 -3.51 0.83
C TRP A 79 9.95 -2.64 0.55
N LEU A 80 8.96 -2.61 1.45
CA LEU A 80 7.76 -1.80 1.28
C LEU A 80 8.09 -0.30 1.18
N GLY A 81 9.09 0.17 1.94
CA GLY A 81 9.55 1.55 1.89
C GLY A 81 10.27 1.96 0.60
N ASN A 82 10.68 1.00 -0.24
CA ASN A 82 11.31 1.26 -1.53
C ASN A 82 10.30 1.30 -2.69
N LEU A 83 9.04 0.94 -2.46
CA LEU A 83 7.99 0.99 -3.47
C LEU A 83 7.39 2.39 -3.56
N PRO A 84 6.91 2.80 -4.75
CA PRO A 84 6.18 4.06 -4.88
C PRO A 84 4.92 4.02 -4.02
N ASP A 85 4.60 5.12 -3.35
CA ASP A 85 3.26 5.31 -2.79
C ASP A 85 2.20 5.38 -3.90
N ILE A 86 0.92 5.33 -3.53
CA ILE A 86 -0.18 5.35 -4.51
C ILE A 86 -0.16 6.59 -5.42
N TRP A 87 0.27 7.76 -4.93
CA TRP A 87 0.31 9.01 -5.71
C TRP A 87 1.41 8.98 -6.76
N ASN A 88 2.57 8.42 -6.40
CA ASN A 88 3.70 8.23 -7.30
C ASN A 88 3.55 7.02 -8.23
N TRP A 89 2.73 6.03 -7.85
CA TRP A 89 2.45 4.85 -8.65
C TRP A 89 1.38 5.08 -9.73
N MET A 90 0.36 5.91 -9.42
CA MET A 90 -0.79 6.09 -10.29
C MET A 90 -0.36 6.29 -11.74
N PRO A 91 -0.90 5.49 -12.69
CA PRO A 91 -0.54 5.64 -14.09
C PRO A 91 -0.89 7.08 -14.47
N ALA A 92 0.12 7.84 -14.91
CA ALA A 92 -0.08 9.19 -15.43
C ALA A 92 -1.25 9.10 -16.40
N ALA A 93 -2.34 9.83 -16.10
CA ALA A 93 -3.60 9.73 -16.81
C ALA A 93 -3.30 9.69 -18.30
N THR A 94 -3.38 8.51 -18.90
CA THR A 94 -2.90 8.33 -20.27
C THR A 94 -3.82 9.16 -21.13
N PRO A 95 -3.34 10.22 -21.81
CA PRO A 95 -4.19 10.88 -22.79
C PRO A 95 -4.42 9.85 -23.89
N ARG A 96 -5.68 9.40 -24.01
CA ARG A 96 -6.14 8.71 -25.22
C ARG A 96 -6.36 9.74 -26.32
#